data_AF-A0A7C3RD96-F1
#
_entry.id   AF-A0A7C3RD96-F1
#
_cell.length_a   1.000
_cell.length_b   1.000
_cell.length_c   1.000
_cell.angle_alpha   90.00
_cell.angle_beta   90.00
_cell.angle_gamma   90.00
#
_symmetry.space_group_name_H-M   'P 1'
#
loop_
_entity.id
_entity.type
_entity.pdbx_description
1 polymer ?
#
loop_
_entity_poly.entity_id
_entity_poly.type
_entity_poly.pdbx_seq_one_letter_code
_entity_poly.pdbx_strand_id
1 'polypeptide(L)'
;DKRARDLLLAHEQIRGLWKEIRQAKAALIGIGTLENSVFVECGVYSAADRQTLRTAGAIGEICGRFYDDAGRECDTPWRSRVMSIELEQVRRPSLSKSELHGGA
;
A
#
# COMPACT_ATOMS: atom_id res chain seq x y z
N ASP A 1 -9.29 5.08 9.77
CA ASP A 1 -10.20 4.09 10.39
C ASP A 1 -10.98 3.36 9.29
N LYS A 2 -11.39 2.09 9.51
CA LYS A 2 -12.06 1.26 8.48
C LYS A 2 -13.39 1.85 8.02
N ARG A 3 -14.20 2.38 8.94
CA ARG A 3 -15.52 2.93 8.59
C ARG A 3 -15.38 4.17 7.73
N ALA A 4 -14.45 5.06 8.07
CA ALA A 4 -14.15 6.23 7.27
C ALA A 4 -13.69 5.86 5.85
N ARG A 5 -12.80 4.86 5.74
CA ARG A 5 -12.36 4.32 4.46
C ARG A 5 -13.55 3.81 3.63
N ASP A 6 -14.40 2.98 4.23
CA ASP A 6 -15.53 2.37 3.52
C ASP A 6 -16.55 3.43 3.06
N LEU A 7 -16.76 4.50 3.84
CA LEU A 7 -17.61 5.63 3.46
C LEU A 7 -17.03 6.42 2.27
N LEU A 8 -15.72 6.69 2.27
CA LEU A 8 -15.06 7.36 1.15
C LEU A 8 -15.12 6.50 -0.12
N LEU A 9 -14.86 5.21 -0.01
CA LEU A 9 -14.97 4.28 -1.14
C LEU A 9 -16.41 4.12 -1.67
N ALA A 10 -17.43 4.42 -0.87
CA ALA A 10 -18.82 4.43 -1.32
C ALA A 10 -19.18 5.69 -2.13
N HIS A 11 -18.41 6.77 -2.01
CA HIS A 11 -18.67 8.03 -2.71
C HIS A 11 -18.50 7.88 -4.23
N GLU A 12 -19.46 8.40 -5.00
CA GLU A 12 -19.53 8.18 -6.45
C GLU A 12 -18.27 8.62 -7.20
N GLN A 13 -17.74 9.80 -6.86
CA GLN A 13 -16.52 10.33 -7.48
C GLN A 13 -15.31 9.42 -7.22
N ILE A 14 -15.18 8.88 -6.00
CA ILE A 14 -14.07 7.99 -5.63
C ILE A 14 -14.22 6.64 -6.33
N ARG A 15 -15.46 6.13 -6.47
CA ARG A 15 -15.74 4.92 -7.25
C ARG A 15 -15.40 5.10 -8.73
N GLY A 16 -15.69 6.26 -9.30
CA GLY A 16 -15.31 6.62 -10.67
C GLY A 16 -13.79 6.55 -10.87
N LEU A 17 -13.03 7.22 -10.00
CA LEU A 17 -11.57 7.16 -10.00
C LEU A 17 -11.03 5.73 -9.86
N TRP A 18 -11.62 4.91 -8.99
CA TRP A 18 -11.21 3.51 -8.82
C TRP A 18 -11.41 2.67 -10.08
N LYS A 19 -12.43 2.98 -10.88
CA LYS A 19 -12.67 2.32 -12.17
C LYS A 19 -11.57 2.66 -13.17
N GLU A 20 -11.11 3.91 -13.20
CA GLU A 20 -10.01 4.36 -14.07
C GLU A 20 -8.68 3.72 -13.67
N ILE A 21 -8.35 3.70 -12.37
CA ILE A 21 -7.15 3.03 -11.83
C ILE A 21 -7.09 1.57 -12.28
N ARG A 22 -8.23 0.85 -12.23
CA ARG A 22 -8.33 -0.56 -12.68
C ARG A 22 -8.13 -0.76 -14.18
N GLN A 23 -8.30 0.30 -14.98
CA GLN A 23 -8.12 0.30 -16.43
C GLN A 23 -6.76 0.85 -16.86
N ALA A 24 -5.92 1.27 -15.92
CA ALA A 24 -4.58 1.76 -16.21
C ALA A 24 -3.76 0.70 -16.97
N LYS A 25 -2.97 1.16 -17.94
CA LYS A 25 -2.08 0.32 -18.77
C LYS A 25 -0.62 0.32 -18.28
N ALA A 26 -0.27 1.30 -17.46
CA ALA A 26 1.02 1.40 -16.81
C ALA A 26 0.84 2.01 -15.42
N ALA A 27 1.69 1.61 -14.48
CA ALA A 27 1.76 2.19 -13.16
C ALA A 27 3.22 2.37 -12.74
N LEU A 28 3.54 3.56 -12.26
CA LEU A 28 4.78 3.85 -11.54
C LEU A 28 4.45 3.70 -10.05
N ILE A 29 5.15 2.79 -9.36
CA ILE A 29 4.92 2.51 -7.95
C ILE A 29 6.20 2.65 -7.13
N GLY A 30 6.04 3.10 -5.90
CA GLY A 30 7.12 3.09 -4.90
C GLY A 30 7.12 1.78 -4.13
N ILE A 31 8.32 1.25 -3.89
CA ILE A 31 8.55 0.13 -2.98
C ILE A 31 9.49 0.63 -1.88
N GLY A 32 9.06 0.48 -0.64
CA GLY A 32 9.82 0.91 0.54
C GLY A 32 10.10 -0.25 1.49
N THR A 33 11.11 -0.08 2.35
CA THR A 33 11.34 -0.95 3.50
C THR A 33 10.67 -0.37 4.75
N LEU A 34 10.67 -1.11 5.85
CA LEU A 34 10.15 -0.60 7.13
C LEU A 34 11.05 0.48 7.76
N GLU A 35 12.29 0.59 7.31
CA GLU A 35 13.30 1.51 7.80
C GLU A 35 13.31 2.83 7.02
N ASN A 36 13.14 2.77 5.69
CA ASN A 36 13.25 3.91 4.77
C ASN A 36 11.88 4.28 4.16
N SER A 37 10.80 4.02 4.89
CA SER A 37 9.46 4.39 4.46
C SER A 37 9.22 5.89 4.69
N VAL A 38 8.67 6.58 3.68
CA VAL A 38 8.19 7.96 3.81
C VAL A 38 7.19 8.10 4.97
N PHE A 39 6.41 7.05 5.28
CA PHE A 39 5.51 7.07 6.42
C PHE A 39 6.26 7.08 7.76
N VAL A 40 7.44 6.48 7.82
CA VAL A 40 8.31 6.56 9.01
C VAL A 40 8.94 7.94 9.11
N GLU A 41 9.46 8.49 8.00
CA GLU A 41 10.02 9.84 7.96
C GLU A 41 9.01 10.91 8.35
N CYS A 42 7.77 10.79 7.87
CA CYS A 42 6.68 11.70 8.21
C CYS A 42 6.07 11.44 9.60
N GLY A 43 6.58 10.49 10.38
CA GLY A 43 6.10 10.19 11.73
C GLY A 43 4.68 9.58 11.79
N VAL A 44 4.21 8.99 10.69
CA VAL A 44 2.89 8.36 10.59
C VAL A 44 2.82 7.09 11.43
N TYR A 45 3.94 6.38 11.59
CA TYR A 45 4.05 5.17 12.41
C TYR A 45 4.90 5.39 13.65
N SER A 46 4.32 5.10 14.82
CA SER A 46 5.05 5.08 16.09
C SER A 46 6.05 3.92 16.16
N ALA A 47 6.90 3.89 17.20
CA ALA A 47 7.77 2.75 17.46
C ALA A 47 6.98 1.44 17.71
N ALA A 48 5.84 1.53 18.39
CA ALA A 48 4.96 0.39 18.64
C ALA A 48 4.27 -0.11 17.36
N ASP A 49 3.91 0.80 16.47
CA ASP A 49 3.35 0.46 15.16
C ASP A 49 4.36 -0.30 14.31
N ARG A 50 5.60 0.17 14.26
CA ARG A 50 6.71 -0.52 13.57
C ARG A 50 6.97 -1.91 14.16
N GLN A 51 6.88 -2.06 15.48
CA GLN A 51 7.00 -3.37 16.09
C GLN A 51 5.84 -4.29 15.69
N THR A 52 4.63 -3.77 15.60
CA THR A 52 3.46 -4.52 15.14
C THR A 52 3.65 -5.01 13.70
N LEU A 53 4.18 -4.16 12.81
CA LEU A 53 4.50 -4.53 11.43
C LEU A 53 5.55 -5.64 11.35
N ARG A 54 6.65 -5.51 12.11
CA ARG A 54 7.69 -6.56 12.19
C ARG A 54 7.14 -7.88 12.70
N THR A 55 6.34 -7.85 13.77
CA THR A 55 5.69 -9.06 14.31
C THR A 55 4.73 -9.70 13.31
N ALA A 56 4.10 -8.91 12.44
CA ALA A 56 3.27 -9.40 11.34
C ALA A 56 4.06 -9.94 10.14
N GLY A 57 5.40 -9.96 10.21
CA GLY A 57 6.28 -10.46 9.17
C GLY A 57 6.50 -9.50 8.00
N ALA A 58 6.14 -8.23 8.16
CA ALA A 58 6.34 -7.24 7.10
C ALA A 58 7.84 -7.00 6.88
N ILE A 59 8.28 -7.07 5.62
CA ILE A 59 9.65 -6.76 5.19
C ILE A 59 9.71 -5.45 4.39
N GLY A 60 8.55 -4.94 3.96
CA GLY A 60 8.46 -3.69 3.20
C GLY A 60 7.02 -3.31 2.92
N GLU A 61 6.86 -2.26 2.11
CA GLU A 61 5.58 -1.74 1.69
C GLU A 61 5.52 -1.43 0.19
N ILE A 62 4.32 -1.54 -0.37
CA ILE A 62 3.98 -1.13 -1.72
C ILE A 62 2.70 -0.32 -1.63
N CYS A 63 2.76 0.96 -2.01
CA CYS A 63 1.62 1.88 -1.95
C CYS A 63 0.90 1.91 -0.57
N GLY A 64 1.67 1.93 0.52
CA GLY A 64 1.14 1.97 1.90
C GLY A 64 0.50 0.66 2.38
N ARG A 65 0.72 -0.45 1.66
CA ARG A 65 0.36 -1.82 2.07
C ARG A 65 1.63 -2.59 2.41
N PHE A 66 1.61 -3.40 3.45
CA PHE A 66 2.78 -4.12 3.95
C PHE A 66 2.81 -5.56 3.46
N TYR A 67 3.98 -6.07 3.09
CA TYR A 67 4.14 -7.42 2.54
C TYR A 67 5.26 -8.21 3.21
N ASP A 68 5.07 -9.53 3.25
CA ASP A 68 6.06 -10.50 3.71
C ASP A 68 7.06 -10.92 2.60
N ASP A 69 8.02 -11.75 2.96
CA ASP A 69 9.04 -12.30 2.06
C ASP A 69 8.49 -13.19 0.94
N ALA A 70 7.30 -13.74 1.12
CA ALA A 70 6.55 -14.46 0.09
C ALA A 70 5.73 -13.51 -0.80
N GLY A 71 5.79 -12.20 -0.57
CA GLY A 71 5.05 -11.17 -1.30
C GLY A 71 3.55 -11.17 -1.01
N ARG A 72 3.11 -11.72 0.14
CA ARG A 72 1.72 -11.73 0.61
C ARG A 72 1.48 -10.51 1.50
N GLU A 73 0.31 -9.90 1.38
CA GLU A 73 -0.05 -8.74 2.22
C GLU A 73 -0.19 -9.20 3.68
N CYS A 74 0.51 -8.52 4.59
CA CYS A 74 0.47 -8.83 6.02
C CYS A 74 -0.89 -8.48 6.63
N ASP A 75 -1.38 -9.31 7.55
CA ASP A 75 -2.60 -9.01 8.31
C ASP A 75 -2.30 -8.00 9.41
N THR A 76 -2.55 -6.73 9.12
CA THR A 76 -2.21 -5.60 9.99
C THR A 76 -3.40 -4.66 10.16
N PRO A 77 -3.44 -3.87 11.25
CA PRO A 77 -4.50 -2.86 11.45
C PRO A 77 -4.60 -1.80 10.33
N TRP A 78 -3.55 -1.60 9.53
CA TRP A 78 -3.51 -0.62 8.43
C TRP A 78 -4.11 -1.15 7.13
N ARG A 79 -4.15 -2.47 6.95
CA ARG A 79 -4.76 -3.10 5.77
C ARG A 79 -6.21 -2.63 5.54
N SER A 80 -6.95 -2.41 6.62
CA SER A 80 -8.32 -1.92 6.55
C SER A 80 -8.46 -0.39 6.48
N ARG A 81 -7.36 0.36 6.41
CA ARG A 81 -7.32 1.83 6.49
C ARG A 81 -6.76 2.48 5.23
N VAL A 82 -6.02 1.73 4.42
CA VAL A 82 -5.43 2.20 3.17
C VAL A 82 -6.46 2.21 2.03
N MET A 83 -6.40 3.26 1.21
CA MET A 83 -7.09 3.37 -0.08
C MET A 83 -6.04 3.47 -1.17
N SER A 84 -5.40 2.33 -1.49
CA SER A 84 -4.44 2.23 -2.58
C SER A 84 -4.74 1.01 -3.44
N ILE A 85 -4.12 0.96 -4.62
CA ILE A 85 -4.22 -0.16 -5.55
C ILE A 85 -3.87 -1.48 -4.85
N GLU A 86 -4.66 -2.52 -5.11
CA GLU A 86 -4.37 -3.87 -4.60
C GLU A 86 -3.21 -4.50 -5.39
N LEU A 87 -2.34 -5.28 -4.73
CA LEU A 87 -1.17 -5.88 -5.38
C LEU A 87 -1.56 -6.79 -6.55
N GLU A 88 -2.71 -7.47 -6.45
CA GLU A 88 -3.24 -8.31 -7.52
C GLU A 88 -3.47 -7.51 -8.81
N GLN A 89 -3.87 -6.24 -8.70
CA GLN A 89 -4.02 -5.35 -9.85
C GLN A 89 -2.67 -4.94 -10.43
N VAL A 90 -1.69 -4.67 -9.55
CA VAL A 90 -0.30 -4.42 -9.94
C VAL A 90 0.33 -5.65 -10.60
N ARG A 91 -0.03 -6.87 -10.18
CA ARG A 91 0.52 -8.13 -10.74
C ARG A 91 0.05 -8.45 -12.17
N ARG A 92 -0.94 -7.73 -12.70
CA ARG A 92 -1.52 -8.02 -14.03
C ARG A 92 -0.46 -8.02 -15.15
N PRO A 93 -0.50 -9.00 -16.07
CA PRO A 93 0.49 -9.11 -17.16
C PRO A 93 0.50 -7.91 -18.12
N SER A 94 -0.65 -7.26 -18.28
CA SER A 94 -0.84 -6.13 -19.19
C SER A 94 -0.41 -4.78 -18.60
N LEU A 95 -0.03 -4.73 -17.33
CA LEU A 95 0.38 -3.50 -16.65
C LEU A 95 1.91 -3.38 -16.72
N SER A 96 2.42 -2.36 -17.41
CA SER A 96 3.85 -2.01 -17.33
C SER A 96 4.16 -1.44 -15.95
N LYS A 97 5.26 -1.90 -15.33
CA LYS A 97 5.65 -1.58 -13.95
C LYS A 97 7.05 -0.99 -13.94
N SER A 98 7.22 0.06 -13.17
CA SER A 98 8.53 0.61 -12.81
C SER A 98 8.55 0.91 -11.32
N GLU A 99 9.68 0.62 -10.69
CA GLU A 99 9.89 0.74 -9.25
C GLU A 99 10.83 1.89 -8.97
N LEU A 100 10.45 2.79 -8.06
CA LEU A 100 11.38 3.75 -7.48
C LEU A 100 11.88 3.20 -6.15
N HIS A 101 13.17 2.88 -6.10
CA HIS A 101 13.86 2.66 -4.82
C HIS A 101 14.17 4.04 -4.22
N GLY A 102 13.54 4.35 -3.09
CA GLY A 102 13.93 5.51 -2.28
C GLY A 102 15.35 5.29 -1.77
N GLY A 103 16.32 5.95 -2.41
CA GLY A 103 17.72 5.93 -2.03
C GLY A 103 18.17 7.29 -1.52
N ALA A 104 18.47 7.36 -0.21
CA ALA A 104 19.68 7.91 0.42
C ALA A 104 19.47 7.94 1.94
#